data_AF-A0A4Q7V206-F1
#
_entry.id   AF-A0A4Q7V206-F1
#
_cell.length_a   1.000
_cell.length_b   1.000
_cell.length_c   1.000
_cell.angle_alpha   90.00
_cell.angle_beta   90.00
_cell.angle_gamma   90.00
#
_symmetry.space_group_name_H-M   'P 1'
#
loop_
_entity.id
_entity.type
_entity.pdbx_description
1 polymer ?
#
loop_
_entity_poly.entity_id
_entity_poly.type
_entity_poly.pdbx_seq_one_letter_code
_entity_poly.pdbx_strand_id
1 'polypeptide(L)'
;MTATPDTAPQPSGDCELTSYAEIVEVITNLRFLVREKRRRERLSMRAAAEQIGVGNASTIHRFEHGNDVSTENLVAMIRWLDRGAS
;
A
#
# COMPACT_ATOMS: atom_id res chain seq x y z
N MET A 1 -12.49 12.35 -54.37
CA MET A 1 -11.40 12.33 -53.37
C MET A 1 -11.97 12.89 -52.08
N THR A 2 -12.45 12.03 -51.19
CA THR A 2 -12.95 12.38 -49.86
C THR A 2 -12.24 11.47 -48.88
N ALA A 3 -11.34 12.05 -48.10
CA ALA A 3 -10.53 11.34 -47.13
C ALA A 3 -11.41 10.87 -45.96
N THR A 4 -11.35 9.58 -45.67
CA THR A 4 -11.89 8.96 -44.46
C THR A 4 -11.13 9.51 -43.25
N PRO A 5 -11.79 9.99 -42.18
CA PRO A 5 -11.10 10.33 -40.96
C PRO A 5 -10.59 9.05 -40.28
N ASP A 6 -9.27 9.03 -40.09
CA ASP A 6 -8.47 8.10 -39.32
C ASP A 6 -9.09 7.89 -37.94
N THR A 7 -9.76 6.74 -37.75
CA THR A 7 -10.26 6.33 -36.45
C THR A 7 -9.09 5.75 -35.67
N ALA A 8 -8.41 6.62 -34.92
CA ALA A 8 -7.42 6.18 -33.95
C ALA A 8 -8.04 5.12 -33.02
N PRO A 9 -7.37 3.97 -32.79
CA PRO A 9 -7.87 2.97 -31.86
C PRO A 9 -7.98 3.58 -30.47
N GLN A 10 -9.20 3.64 -29.95
CA GLN A 10 -9.44 3.95 -28.54
C GLN A 10 -8.75 2.87 -27.70
N PRO A 11 -7.98 3.23 -26.65
CA PRO A 11 -7.47 2.22 -25.74
C PRO A 11 -8.68 1.56 -25.06
N SER A 12 -8.94 0.30 -25.40
CA SER A 12 -9.78 -0.60 -24.61
C SER A 12 -9.04 -0.92 -23.31
N GLY A 13 -8.95 0.09 -22.45
CA GLY A 13 -8.52 -0.05 -21.08
C GLY A 13 -9.70 -0.59 -20.29
N ASP A 14 -9.96 -1.89 -20.44
CA ASP A 14 -10.80 -2.62 -19.51
C ASP A 14 -10.10 -2.54 -18.15
N CYS A 15 -10.49 -1.57 -17.34
CA CYS A 15 -10.11 -1.49 -15.94
C CYS A 15 -10.90 -2.61 -15.24
N GLU A 16 -10.35 -3.82 -15.28
CA GLU A 16 -10.90 -4.97 -14.56
C GLU A 16 -11.02 -4.57 -13.08
N LEU A 17 -12.25 -4.60 -12.56
CA LEU A 17 -12.53 -4.21 -11.18
C LEU A 17 -11.83 -5.20 -10.25
N THR A 18 -10.91 -4.70 -9.41
CA THR A 18 -10.28 -5.51 -8.37
C THR A 18 -11.36 -6.12 -7.47
N SER A 19 -11.34 -7.44 -7.32
CA SER A 19 -12.31 -8.14 -6.49
C SER A 19 -12.10 -7.82 -5.01
N TYR A 20 -13.18 -7.88 -4.22
CA TYR A 20 -13.05 -7.73 -2.76
C TYR A 20 -12.15 -8.80 -2.14
N ALA A 21 -12.08 -10.00 -2.74
CA ALA A 21 -11.20 -11.07 -2.28
C ALA A 21 -9.72 -10.66 -2.39
N GLU A 22 -9.32 -10.08 -3.51
CA GLU A 22 -7.95 -9.57 -3.72
C GLU A 22 -7.63 -8.42 -2.77
N ILE A 23 -8.58 -7.51 -2.54
CA ILE A 23 -8.40 -6.41 -1.58
C ILE A 23 -8.14 -6.97 -0.17
N VAL A 24 -8.93 -7.96 0.26
CA VAL A 24 -8.75 -8.62 1.57
C VAL A 24 -7.39 -9.31 1.67
N GLU A 25 -6.96 -9.99 0.60
CA GLU A 25 -5.65 -10.64 0.56
C GLU A 25 -4.51 -9.61 0.71
N VAL A 26 -4.56 -8.51 -0.04
CA VAL A 26 -3.56 -7.43 0.04
C VAL A 26 -3.51 -6.82 1.45
N ILE A 27 -4.66 -6.50 2.03
CA ILE A 27 -4.75 -5.94 3.40
C ILE A 27 -4.20 -6.92 4.44
N THR A 28 -4.48 -8.21 4.28
CA THR A 28 -4.00 -9.25 5.21
C THR A 28 -2.48 -9.41 5.14
N ASN A 29 -1.89 -9.23 3.95
CA ASN A 29 -0.46 -9.38 3.72
C ASN A 29 0.37 -8.13 4.09
N LEU A 30 -0.27 -6.96 4.13
CA LEU A 30 0.37 -5.67 4.43
C LEU A 30 1.19 -5.65 5.72
N ARG A 31 0.72 -6.32 6.78
CA ARG A 31 1.45 -6.41 8.07
C ARG A 31 2.83 -7.07 7.93
N PHE A 32 2.96 -8.04 7.03
CA PHE A 32 4.23 -8.74 6.80
C PHE A 32 5.19 -7.87 6.01
N LEU A 33 4.68 -7.14 5.02
CA LEU A 33 5.48 -6.21 4.21
C LEU A 33 6.05 -5.06 5.05
N VAL A 34 5.23 -4.47 5.93
CA VAL A 34 5.68 -3.43 6.88
C VAL A 34 6.78 -3.94 7.79
N ARG A 35 6.58 -5.14 8.38
CA ARG A 35 7.57 -5.78 9.25
C ARG A 35 8.88 -6.06 8.52
N GLU A 36 8.80 -6.54 7.30
CA GLU A 36 9.97 -6.87 6.50
C GLU A 36 10.75 -5.62 6.10
N LYS A 37 10.08 -4.57 5.60
CA LYS A 37 10.71 -3.29 5.31
C LYS A 37 11.43 -2.73 6.54
N ARG A 38 10.76 -2.69 7.69
CA ARG A 38 11.33 -2.20 8.95
C ARG A 38 12.60 -2.95 9.34
N ARG A 39 12.59 -4.28 9.19
CA ARG A 39 13.74 -5.14 9.51
C ARG A 39 14.91 -4.92 8.54
N ARG A 40 14.63 -4.82 7.24
CA ARG A 40 15.65 -4.55 6.21
C ARG A 40 16.35 -3.22 6.45
N GLU A 41 15.59 -2.20 6.81
CA GLU A 41 16.10 -0.86 7.14
C GLU A 41 16.66 -0.75 8.57
N ARG A 42 16.64 -1.86 9.34
CA ARG A 42 17.11 -1.96 10.73
C ARG A 42 16.49 -0.92 11.66
N LEU A 43 15.23 -0.57 11.42
CA LEU A 43 14.51 0.42 12.21
C LEU A 43 13.96 -0.18 13.50
N SER A 44 14.13 0.57 14.59
CA SER A 44 13.37 0.34 15.82
C SER A 44 11.90 0.68 15.60
N MET A 45 11.00 0.18 16.46
CA MET A 45 9.58 0.52 16.38
C MET A 45 9.32 2.03 16.47
N ARG A 46 10.14 2.73 17.28
CA ARG A 46 10.05 4.18 17.44
C ARG A 46 10.50 4.91 16.17
N ALA A 47 11.65 4.54 15.61
CA ALA A 47 12.15 5.15 14.38
C ALA A 47 11.19 4.90 13.20
N ALA A 48 10.61 3.69 13.13
CA ALA A 48 9.57 3.38 12.14
C ALA A 48 8.32 4.26 12.33
N ALA A 49 7.83 4.40 13.57
CA ALA A 49 6.68 5.26 13.87
C ALA A 49 6.91 6.71 13.43
N GLU A 50 8.11 7.24 13.69
CA GLU A 50 8.53 8.58 13.27
C GLU A 50 8.54 8.72 11.73
N GLN A 51 9.07 7.73 11.00
CA GLN A 51 9.08 7.75 9.53
C GLN A 51 7.69 7.58 8.89
N ILE A 52 6.82 6.79 9.52
CA ILE A 52 5.46 6.52 9.04
C ILE A 52 4.55 7.71 9.35
N GLY A 53 4.86 8.47 10.41
CA GLY A 53 4.03 9.59 10.89
C GLY A 53 2.92 9.14 11.84
N VAL A 54 3.11 8.02 12.55
CA VAL A 54 2.15 7.57 13.58
C VAL A 54 2.61 7.96 14.97
N GLY A 55 1.67 8.34 15.84
CA GLY A 55 1.98 8.97 17.13
C GLY A 55 2.67 8.07 18.16
N ASN A 56 2.74 6.74 17.98
CA ASN A 56 3.40 5.85 18.93
C ASN A 56 3.96 4.56 18.30
N ALA A 57 4.99 4.01 18.96
CA ALA A 57 5.60 2.73 18.58
C ALA A 57 4.67 1.52 18.78
N SER A 58 3.69 1.63 19.69
CA SER A 58 2.74 0.55 19.96
C SER A 58 1.75 0.33 18.80
N THR A 59 1.47 1.36 18.00
CA THR A 59 0.71 1.26 16.75
C THR A 59 1.42 0.36 15.75
N ILE A 60 2.73 0.54 15.55
CA ILE A 60 3.51 -0.34 14.66
C ILE A 60 3.47 -1.79 15.17
N HIS A 61 3.68 -1.98 16.48
CA HIS A 61 3.60 -3.31 17.08
C HIS A 61 2.23 -3.96 16.88
N ARG A 62 1.13 -3.25 17.17
CA ARG A 62 -0.24 -3.77 16.95
C ARG A 62 -0.49 -4.10 15.48
N PHE A 63 -0.06 -3.23 14.56
CA PHE A 63 -0.23 -3.43 13.12
C PHE A 63 0.50 -4.69 12.63
N GLU A 64 1.78 -4.87 12.99
CA GLU A 64 2.56 -6.06 12.59
C GLU A 64 1.96 -7.39 13.08
N HIS A 65 1.17 -7.36 14.15
CA HIS A 65 0.51 -8.53 14.72
C HIS A 65 -0.95 -8.68 14.27
N GLY A 66 -1.46 -7.76 13.44
CA GLY A 66 -2.85 -7.78 12.97
C GLY A 66 -3.89 -7.33 13.99
N ASN A 67 -3.46 -6.61 15.04
CA ASN A 67 -4.32 -6.08 16.10
C ASN A 67 -4.69 -4.60 15.89
N ASP A 68 -4.30 -4.00 14.76
CA ASP A 68 -4.68 -2.64 14.38
C ASP A 68 -5.65 -2.68 13.21
N VAL A 69 -6.80 -2.02 13.39
CA VAL A 69 -7.91 -1.98 12.44
C VAL A 69 -8.18 -0.56 11.93
N SER A 70 -7.35 0.41 12.30
CA SER A 70 -7.50 1.80 11.84
C SER A 70 -7.16 1.93 10.36
N THR A 71 -8.13 2.39 9.57
CA THR A 71 -7.94 2.74 8.16
C THR A 71 -6.87 3.82 7.97
N GLU A 72 -6.78 4.79 8.87
CA GLU A 72 -5.78 5.86 8.81
C GLU A 72 -4.36 5.31 8.94
N ASN A 73 -4.15 4.40 9.90
CA ASN A 73 -2.87 3.73 10.08
C ASN A 73 -2.53 2.88 8.86
N LEU A 74 -3.50 2.12 8.34
CA LEU A 74 -3.32 1.31 7.13
C LEU A 74 -2.83 2.15 5.94
N VAL A 75 -3.46 3.30 5.69
CA VAL A 75 -3.05 4.23 4.62
C VAL A 75 -1.65 4.77 4.86
N ALA A 76 -1.31 5.14 6.10
CA ALA A 76 0.03 5.60 6.44
C ALA A 76 1.11 4.52 6.17
N MET A 77 0.81 3.27 6.49
CA MET A 77 1.69 2.12 6.23
C MET A 77 1.89 1.89 4.73
N ILE A 78 0.81 1.91 3.94
CA ILE A 78 0.87 1.75 2.47
C ILE A 78 1.74 2.83 1.86
N ARG A 79 1.51 4.10 2.22
CA ARG A 79 2.34 5.22 1.75
C ARG A 79 3.78 5.08 2.16
N TRP A 80 4.05 4.58 3.37
CA TRP A 80 5.42 4.36 3.81
C TRP A 80 6.09 3.23 3.02
N LEU A 81 5.40 2.14 2.71
CA LEU A 81 5.93 1.06 1.85
C LEU A 81 6.33 1.59 0.46
N ASP A 82 5.42 2.34 -0.17
CA ASP A 82 5.61 2.95 -1.50
C ASP A 82 6.86 3.83 -1.60
N ARG A 83 7.18 4.61 -0.56
CA ARG A 83 8.38 5.48 -0.51
C ARG A 83 9.72 4.76 -0.68
N GLY A 84 9.78 3.43 -0.59
CA GLY A 84 11.01 2.64 -0.76
C GLY A 84 10.98 1.66 -1.93
N ALA A 85 9.99 1.73 -2.81
CA ALA A 85 9.88 0.89 -4.01
C ALA A 85 10.61 1.46 -5.24
N SER A 86 11.39 2.54 -5.07
CA SER A 86 12.18 3.21 -6.10
C SER A 86 13.60 2.67 -6.22
#